data_AF-A0A1A0HF38-F1
#
_entry.id   AF-A0A1A0HF38-F1
#
_cell.length_a   1.000
_cell.length_b   1.000
_cell.length_c   1.000
_cell.angle_alpha   90.00
_cell.angle_beta   90.00
_cell.angle_gamma   90.00
#
_symmetry.space_group_name_H-M   'P 1'
#
loop_
_entity.id
_entity.type
_entity.pdbx_description
1 polymer ?
#
loop_
_entity_poly.entity_id
_entity_poly.type
_entity_poly.pdbx_seq_one_letter_code
_entity_poly.pdbx_strand_id
1 'polypeptide(L)'
;MNPRKYARLQVDADAIPDDDKPPQSGHTFNLWYLKWAGGDSTARGTARRAFRVDVPRDAGATRGADGSSPICLFFARGCCYRGRKCPYLHRLPQAGDRRVPTQDCFGRDKAAADRDDTRGAGLLRRHNRTLYVAGAHVDDRVQARLHRQFLEFGAVDQIRVLAARQCAFVSFRLEAEAEFAREAMDGQTLDGTDVLTLRWANEDPDPRAQQQAQRAVEAEAVATVKRLLAGVAEPPQSKRRQAPE
;
A
#
# COMPACT_ATOMS: atom_id res chain seq x y z
N MET A 1 20.89 -24.30 1.31
CA MET A 1 20.39 -23.21 0.45
C MET A 1 18.91 -23.41 0.25
N ASN A 2 18.05 -22.52 0.77
CA ASN A 2 16.61 -22.67 0.60
C ASN A 2 16.27 -22.53 -0.89
N PRO A 3 15.50 -23.46 -1.50
CA PRO A 3 15.19 -23.39 -2.92
C PRO A 3 14.48 -22.06 -3.23
N ARG A 4 14.88 -21.43 -4.33
CA ARG A 4 14.36 -20.13 -4.76
C ARG A 4 12.85 -20.25 -5.01
N LYS A 5 12.05 -19.77 -4.06
CA LYS A 5 10.58 -19.83 -4.14
C LYS A 5 10.08 -18.90 -5.24
N TYR A 6 9.35 -19.45 -6.21
CA TYR A 6 8.69 -18.68 -7.25
C TYR A 6 7.32 -18.18 -6.81
N ALA A 7 6.88 -17.05 -7.36
CA ALA A 7 5.58 -16.49 -7.05
C ALA A 7 4.45 -17.41 -7.51
N ARG A 8 3.46 -17.62 -6.64
CA ARG A 8 2.28 -18.45 -6.92
C ARG A 8 1.32 -17.73 -7.86
N LEU A 9 0.57 -18.49 -8.64
CA LEU A 9 -0.63 -18.00 -9.32
C LEU A 9 -1.74 -17.83 -8.29
N GLN A 10 -2.27 -16.61 -8.11
CA GLN A 10 -3.26 -16.34 -7.07
C GLN A 10 -4.68 -16.69 -7.51
N VAL A 11 -5.02 -16.27 -8.73
CA VAL A 11 -6.30 -16.53 -9.38
C VAL A 11 -6.00 -17.11 -10.75
N ASP A 12 -6.73 -18.15 -11.11
CA ASP A 12 -6.69 -18.69 -12.46
C ASP A 12 -7.50 -17.77 -13.38
N ALA A 13 -6.91 -17.37 -14.50
CA ALA A 13 -7.58 -16.44 -15.43
C ALA A 13 -8.88 -17.05 -15.97
N ASP A 14 -8.89 -18.36 -16.18
CA ASP A 14 -10.03 -19.11 -16.72
C ASP A 14 -11.15 -19.32 -15.68
N ALA A 15 -10.88 -19.05 -14.40
CA ALA A 15 -11.86 -19.16 -13.32
C ALA A 15 -12.57 -17.83 -12.99
N ILE A 16 -12.19 -16.73 -13.65
CA ILE A 16 -12.86 -15.43 -13.50
C ILE A 16 -14.07 -15.42 -14.43
N PRO A 17 -15.31 -15.30 -13.91
CA PRO A 17 -16.48 -15.16 -14.77
C PRO A 17 -16.36 -13.93 -15.68
N ASP A 18 -16.76 -14.04 -16.94
CA ASP A 18 -16.76 -12.91 -17.89
C ASP A 18 -17.71 -11.77 -17.48
N ASP A 19 -18.62 -12.03 -16.53
CA ASP A 19 -19.64 -11.09 -16.08
C ASP A 19 -19.18 -10.33 -14.82
N ASP A 20 -18.28 -9.35 -15.01
CA ASP A 20 -17.85 -8.39 -13.98
C ASP A 20 -18.91 -7.31 -13.69
N LYS A 21 -20.17 -7.50 -14.13
CA LYS A 21 -21.22 -6.51 -13.95
C LYS A 21 -21.49 -6.30 -12.46
N PRO A 22 -21.37 -5.07 -11.93
CA PRO A 22 -21.67 -4.82 -10.54
C PRO A 22 -23.15 -5.15 -10.26
N PRO A 23 -23.49 -5.56 -9.03
CA PRO A 23 -24.87 -5.86 -8.65
C PRO A 23 -25.78 -4.70 -9.03
N GLN A 24 -26.98 -5.02 -9.52
CA GLN A 24 -27.92 -4.03 -10.03
C GLN A 24 -28.35 -3.04 -8.94
N SER A 25 -27.71 -1.87 -8.93
CA SER A 25 -27.98 -0.81 -7.96
C SER A 25 -28.78 0.35 -8.56
N GLY A 26 -29.31 0.19 -9.78
CA GLY A 26 -30.05 1.22 -10.50
C GLY A 26 -30.79 0.64 -11.71
N HIS A 27 -31.52 1.49 -12.42
CA HIS A 27 -32.37 1.04 -13.53
C HIS A 27 -31.62 1.02 -14.87
N THR A 28 -30.63 1.91 -15.06
CA THR A 28 -29.86 1.99 -16.31
C THR A 28 -28.40 1.64 -16.06
N PHE A 29 -27.86 0.62 -16.72
CA PHE A 29 -26.42 0.34 -16.67
C PHE A 29 -25.68 1.18 -17.72
N ASN A 30 -24.78 2.04 -17.26
CA ASN A 30 -23.95 2.86 -18.13
C ASN A 30 -22.70 2.08 -18.54
N LEU A 31 -22.63 1.65 -19.81
CA LEU A 31 -21.51 0.88 -20.33
C LEU A 31 -20.18 1.65 -20.32
N TRP A 32 -20.18 2.97 -20.53
CA TRP A 32 -18.95 3.78 -20.55
C TRP A 32 -18.30 3.90 -19.17
N TYR A 33 -19.12 3.97 -18.12
CA TYR A 33 -18.64 4.11 -16.76
C TYR A 33 -18.70 2.81 -15.95
N LEU A 34 -19.18 1.72 -16.55
CA LEU A 34 -19.48 0.42 -15.91
C LEU A 34 -20.23 0.59 -14.57
N LYS A 35 -21.22 1.48 -14.55
CA LYS A 35 -21.96 1.85 -13.34
C LYS A 35 -23.45 1.92 -13.59
N TRP A 36 -24.23 1.50 -12.61
CA TRP A 36 -25.67 1.69 -12.61
C TRP A 36 -26.03 3.15 -12.29
N ALA A 37 -26.97 3.71 -13.04
CA ALA A 37 -27.55 5.03 -12.86
C ALA A 37 -28.98 4.94 -12.32
N GLY A 38 -29.35 5.91 -11.50
CA GLY A 38 -30.71 6.13 -10.99
C GLY A 38 -31.26 5.04 -10.08
N GLY A 39 -30.44 4.51 -9.17
CA GLY A 39 -30.94 3.85 -7.96
C GLY A 39 -30.35 4.50 -6.70
N ASP A 40 -30.68 3.96 -5.55
CA ASP A 40 -30.41 4.59 -4.25
C ASP A 40 -28.90 4.76 -4.00
N SER A 41 -28.45 6.02 -3.93
CA SER A 41 -27.03 6.36 -3.68
C SER A 41 -26.55 6.03 -2.26
N THR A 42 -27.47 5.59 -1.39
CA THR A 42 -27.24 5.19 -0.01
C THR A 42 -26.59 3.80 0.09
N ALA A 43 -26.67 2.99 -0.98
CA ALA A 43 -25.97 1.71 -1.10
C ALA A 43 -24.45 1.85 -1.41
N ARG A 44 -23.83 2.99 -1.06
CA ARG A 44 -22.38 3.24 -1.17
C ARG A 44 -21.57 2.47 -0.10
N GLY A 45 -21.97 1.25 0.23
CA GLY A 45 -21.12 0.33 0.96
C GLY A 45 -19.94 -0.09 0.08
N THR A 46 -18.73 -0.06 0.62
CA THR A 46 -17.59 -0.69 -0.05
C THR A 46 -17.89 -2.18 -0.15
N ALA A 47 -18.04 -2.69 -1.37
CA ALA A 47 -18.25 -4.11 -1.58
C ALA A 47 -17.02 -4.89 -1.10
N ARG A 48 -17.26 -6.02 -0.41
CA ARG A 48 -16.18 -6.92 -0.01
C ARG A 48 -15.46 -7.43 -1.26
N ARG A 49 -14.14 -7.30 -1.30
CA ARG A 49 -13.32 -7.87 -2.37
C ARG A 49 -13.24 -9.39 -2.19
N ALA A 50 -13.30 -10.11 -3.31
CA ALA A 50 -13.27 -11.58 -3.32
C ALA A 50 -11.91 -12.15 -2.90
N PHE A 51 -10.82 -11.44 -3.21
CA PHE A 51 -9.45 -11.92 -3.04
C PHE A 51 -8.66 -11.05 -2.07
N ARG A 52 -7.74 -11.66 -1.31
CA ARG A 52 -6.76 -11.02 -0.42
C ARG A 52 -5.42 -11.71 -0.60
N VAL A 53 -4.33 -10.95 -0.62
CA VAL A 53 -2.98 -11.53 -0.72
C VAL A 53 -2.59 -12.27 0.57
N ASP A 54 -2.03 -13.46 0.41
CA ASP A 54 -1.35 -14.20 1.48
C ASP A 54 0.15 -14.07 1.24
N VAL A 55 0.80 -13.13 1.93
CA VAL A 55 2.21 -12.76 1.64
C VAL A 55 3.15 -13.98 1.77
N PRO A 56 3.13 -14.78 2.86
CA PRO A 56 3.97 -15.96 2.96
C PRO A 56 3.73 -16.97 1.84
N ARG A 57 2.50 -17.16 1.38
CA ARG A 57 2.18 -18.17 0.35
C ARG A 57 2.43 -17.69 -1.07
N ASP A 58 2.01 -16.48 -1.40
CA ASP A 58 1.96 -15.96 -2.77
C ASP A 58 3.27 -15.27 -3.20
N ALA A 59 4.04 -14.74 -2.25
CA ALA A 59 5.29 -14.06 -2.55
C ALA A 59 6.36 -15.00 -3.11
N GLY A 60 7.16 -14.49 -4.03
CA GLY A 60 8.27 -15.22 -4.63
C GLY A 60 8.86 -14.52 -5.85
N ALA A 61 9.84 -15.18 -6.48
CA ALA A 61 10.50 -14.68 -7.66
C ALA A 61 9.56 -14.63 -8.88
N THR A 62 9.62 -13.53 -9.62
CA THR A 62 8.88 -13.29 -10.88
C THR A 62 9.85 -12.98 -12.03
N ARG A 63 9.34 -12.53 -13.19
CA ARG A 63 10.18 -11.99 -14.28
C ARG A 63 10.63 -10.55 -14.02
N GLY A 64 10.04 -9.88 -13.03
CA GLY A 64 10.46 -8.54 -12.64
C GLY A 64 11.89 -8.54 -12.11
N ALA A 65 12.64 -7.49 -12.46
CA ALA A 65 14.00 -7.31 -11.98
C ALA A 65 13.99 -6.46 -10.70
N ASP A 66 14.64 -6.95 -9.64
CA ASP A 66 14.84 -6.18 -8.42
C ASP A 66 15.58 -4.87 -8.74
N GLY A 67 15.03 -3.74 -8.30
CA GLY A 67 15.57 -2.39 -8.52
C GLY A 67 15.06 -1.66 -9.77
N SER A 68 14.39 -2.35 -10.71
CA SER A 68 13.82 -1.72 -11.91
C SER A 68 12.30 -1.87 -12.02
N SER A 69 11.75 -3.04 -11.66
CA SER A 69 10.32 -3.29 -11.78
C SER A 69 9.58 -2.81 -10.53
N PRO A 70 8.42 -2.14 -10.65
CA PRO A 70 7.59 -1.84 -9.49
C PRO A 70 6.91 -3.12 -8.98
N ILE A 71 6.29 -3.00 -7.81
CA ILE A 71 5.52 -4.09 -7.20
C ILE A 71 4.22 -4.28 -7.98
N CYS A 72 3.76 -5.53 -8.08
CA CYS A 72 2.53 -5.83 -8.78
C CYS A 72 1.31 -5.36 -7.96
N LEU A 73 0.49 -4.47 -8.53
CA LEU A 73 -0.76 -4.04 -7.90
C LEU A 73 -1.73 -5.21 -7.68
N PHE A 74 -1.87 -6.10 -8.68
CA PHE A 74 -2.75 -7.26 -8.58
C PHE A 74 -2.26 -8.28 -7.55
N PHE A 75 -0.94 -8.38 -7.34
CA PHE A 75 -0.38 -9.17 -6.26
C PHE A 75 -0.83 -8.64 -4.89
N ALA A 76 -0.70 -7.33 -4.66
CA ALA A 76 -1.18 -6.70 -3.42
C ALA A 76 -2.67 -6.95 -3.19
N ARG A 77 -3.48 -6.91 -4.26
CA ARG A 77 -4.92 -7.18 -4.20
C ARG A 77 -5.30 -8.65 -4.08
N GLY A 78 -4.34 -9.59 -4.20
CA GLY A 78 -4.61 -11.02 -4.12
C GLY A 78 -5.13 -11.66 -5.42
N CYS A 79 -5.07 -10.98 -6.56
CA CYS A 79 -5.70 -11.41 -7.81
C CYS A 79 -4.75 -11.46 -9.01
N CYS A 80 -3.45 -11.63 -8.80
CA CYS A 80 -2.51 -11.76 -9.90
C CYS A 80 -2.65 -13.12 -10.61
N TYR A 81 -3.03 -13.07 -11.88
CA TYR A 81 -3.15 -14.21 -12.79
C TYR A 81 -1.85 -14.57 -13.54
N ARG A 82 -0.73 -13.88 -13.27
CA ARG A 82 0.56 -14.12 -13.96
C ARG A 82 1.56 -14.93 -13.15
N GLY A 83 1.44 -14.94 -11.81
CA GLY A 83 2.37 -15.63 -10.91
C GLY A 83 3.85 -15.40 -11.27
N ARG A 84 4.62 -16.49 -11.42
CA ARG A 84 6.03 -16.46 -11.84
C ARG A 84 6.31 -15.65 -13.12
N LYS A 85 5.36 -15.61 -14.07
CA LYS A 85 5.54 -14.91 -15.35
C LYS A 85 5.28 -13.40 -15.25
N CYS A 86 4.87 -12.89 -14.09
CA CYS A 86 4.57 -11.48 -13.89
C CYS A 86 5.82 -10.60 -14.15
N PRO A 87 5.71 -9.50 -14.92
CA PRO A 87 6.82 -8.56 -15.14
C PRO A 87 7.09 -7.64 -13.93
N TYR A 88 6.21 -7.68 -12.94
CA TYR A 88 6.24 -6.90 -11.70
C TYR A 88 6.66 -7.77 -10.51
N LEU A 89 7.13 -7.15 -9.43
CA LEU A 89 7.62 -7.86 -8.25
C LEU A 89 6.47 -8.39 -7.38
N HIS A 90 6.61 -9.62 -6.87
CA HIS A 90 5.68 -10.25 -5.90
C HIS A 90 6.37 -10.41 -4.54
N ARG A 91 6.61 -9.28 -3.88
CA ARG A 91 7.18 -9.20 -2.53
C ARG A 91 6.74 -7.89 -1.88
N LEU A 92 6.98 -7.77 -0.58
CA LEU A 92 6.77 -6.52 0.13
C LEU A 92 7.82 -5.46 -0.27
N PRO A 93 7.45 -4.17 -0.19
CA PRO A 93 8.40 -3.07 -0.36
C PRO A 93 9.50 -3.12 0.70
N GLN A 94 10.72 -2.79 0.30
CA GLN A 94 11.88 -2.73 1.18
C GLN A 94 12.46 -1.29 1.21
N ALA A 95 13.26 -0.99 2.23
CA ALA A 95 13.89 0.32 2.38
C ALA A 95 14.90 0.64 1.25
N GLY A 96 15.53 -0.40 0.67
CA GLY A 96 16.51 -0.26 -0.42
C GLY A 96 15.92 -0.23 -1.83
N ASP A 97 14.60 -0.30 -1.98
CA ASP A 97 13.97 -0.25 -3.30
C ASP A 97 14.08 1.14 -3.93
N ARG A 98 14.27 1.20 -5.26
CA ARG A 98 14.30 2.47 -6.00
C ARG A 98 12.95 3.15 -5.89
N ARG A 99 12.93 4.34 -5.26
CA ARG A 99 11.74 5.17 -5.14
C ARG A 99 11.82 6.34 -6.10
N VAL A 100 10.77 6.51 -6.89
CA VAL A 100 10.55 7.71 -7.69
C VAL A 100 9.55 8.56 -6.90
N PRO A 101 9.89 9.78 -6.44
CA PRO A 101 8.99 10.58 -5.60
C PRO A 101 7.63 10.87 -6.21
N THR A 102 7.54 10.88 -7.55
CA THR A 102 6.31 11.13 -8.30
C THR A 102 5.40 9.91 -8.41
N GLN A 103 5.85 8.73 -8.01
CA GLN A 103 5.12 7.47 -8.19
C GLN A 103 4.97 6.70 -6.88
N ASP A 104 3.92 5.90 -6.79
CA ASP A 104 3.77 4.91 -5.72
C ASP A 104 4.62 3.66 -5.97
N CYS A 105 4.64 2.74 -5.00
CA CYS A 105 5.36 1.47 -5.09
C CYS A 105 4.90 0.55 -6.23
N PHE A 106 3.75 0.84 -6.85
CA PHE A 106 3.18 0.13 -7.98
C PHE A 106 3.51 0.80 -9.33
N GLY A 107 4.20 1.94 -9.32
CA GLY A 107 4.57 2.71 -10.51
C GLY A 107 3.45 3.59 -11.07
N ARG A 108 2.40 3.87 -10.28
CA ARG A 108 1.34 4.83 -10.65
C ARG A 108 1.73 6.23 -10.20
N ASP A 109 1.43 7.23 -11.02
CA ASP A 109 1.73 8.62 -10.68
C ASP A 109 0.85 9.11 -9.52
N LYS A 110 1.47 9.84 -8.60
CA LYS A 110 0.80 10.51 -7.48
C LYS A 110 0.06 11.74 -7.99
N ALA A 111 -1.08 12.04 -7.35
CA ALA A 111 -1.88 13.19 -7.71
C ALA A 111 -1.20 14.49 -7.25
N ALA A 112 -1.36 15.57 -8.03
CA ALA A 112 -0.85 16.89 -7.65
C ALA A 112 -1.69 17.55 -6.54
N ALA A 113 -3.00 17.26 -6.51
CA ALA A 113 -3.97 17.84 -5.59
C ALA A 113 -4.78 16.77 -4.88
N ASP A 114 -5.31 17.13 -3.71
CA ASP A 114 -6.17 16.28 -2.90
C ASP A 114 -7.48 15.98 -3.65
N ARG A 115 -7.90 14.72 -3.57
CA ARG A 115 -9.22 14.28 -4.01
C ARG A 115 -10.12 14.19 -2.78
N ASP A 116 -11.39 14.56 -2.92
CA ASP A 116 -12.36 14.55 -1.81
C ASP A 116 -12.46 13.18 -1.11
N ASP A 117 -12.32 12.08 -1.88
CA ASP A 117 -12.37 10.72 -1.33
C ASP A 117 -11.04 10.23 -0.73
N THR A 118 -9.95 11.02 -0.81
CA THR A 118 -8.58 10.68 -0.33
C THR A 118 -8.10 9.27 -0.75
N ARG A 119 -8.61 8.79 -1.89
CA ARG A 119 -8.29 7.52 -2.55
C ARG A 119 -7.28 7.73 -3.70
N GLY A 120 -6.69 6.64 -4.21
CA GLY A 120 -5.68 6.68 -5.29
C GLY A 120 -4.22 6.70 -4.80
N ALA A 121 -3.23 6.84 -5.68
CA ALA A 121 -1.81 6.61 -5.36
C ALA A 121 -1.18 7.53 -4.28
N GLY A 122 -1.91 8.55 -3.81
CA GLY A 122 -1.42 9.53 -2.84
C GLY A 122 -1.10 10.87 -3.51
N LEU A 123 -0.46 11.76 -2.76
CA LEU A 123 -0.12 13.12 -3.21
C LEU A 123 1.36 13.24 -3.50
N LEU A 124 1.71 13.99 -4.53
CA LEU A 124 3.10 14.30 -4.84
C LEU A 124 3.76 15.15 -3.74
N ARG A 125 3.02 16.10 -3.17
CA ARG A 125 3.56 17.11 -2.25
C ARG A 125 3.72 16.61 -0.81
N ARG A 126 3.13 15.46 -0.47
CA ARG A 126 3.03 14.97 0.91
C ARG A 126 3.45 13.50 0.97
N HIS A 127 4.48 13.22 1.77
CA HIS A 127 4.84 11.85 2.11
C HIS A 127 3.90 11.33 3.19
N ASN A 128 2.95 10.48 2.81
CA ASN A 128 1.95 9.98 3.75
C ASN A 128 2.22 8.53 4.12
N ARG A 129 2.49 8.29 5.41
CA ARG A 129 2.73 6.95 5.96
C ARG A 129 1.55 6.45 6.79
N THR A 130 0.49 7.24 6.89
CA THR A 130 -0.65 6.97 7.77
C THR A 130 -1.91 6.69 6.96
N LEU A 131 -2.55 5.58 7.28
CA LEU A 131 -3.80 5.14 6.67
C LEU A 131 -4.95 5.38 7.63
N TYR A 132 -6.02 5.96 7.10
CA TYR A 132 -7.32 6.02 7.75
C TYR A 132 -8.08 4.73 7.47
N VAL A 133 -8.50 4.04 8.52
CA VAL A 133 -9.26 2.79 8.48
C VAL A 133 -10.66 3.05 9.02
N ALA A 134 -11.67 2.87 8.18
CA ALA A 134 -13.08 2.94 8.55
C ALA A 134 -13.78 1.60 8.31
N GLY A 135 -14.95 1.42 8.95
CA GLY A 135 -15.74 0.21 8.82
C GLY A 135 -15.23 -0.95 9.67
N ALA A 136 -14.34 -0.70 10.64
CA ALA A 136 -13.99 -1.69 11.66
C ALA A 136 -14.90 -1.51 12.88
N HIS A 137 -15.52 -2.59 13.36
CA HIS A 137 -16.22 -2.55 14.64
C HIS A 137 -15.21 -2.31 15.78
N VAL A 138 -15.36 -1.18 16.48
CA VAL A 138 -14.46 -0.82 17.57
C VAL A 138 -14.88 -1.52 18.85
N ASP A 139 -14.14 -2.56 19.20
CA ASP A 139 -14.14 -3.23 20.49
C ASP A 139 -12.75 -3.10 21.15
N ASP A 140 -12.61 -3.59 22.39
CA ASP A 140 -11.33 -3.53 23.13
C ASP A 140 -10.19 -4.31 22.45
N ARG A 141 -10.52 -5.21 21.50
CA ARG A 141 -9.57 -6.06 20.79
C ARG A 141 -9.22 -5.53 19.39
N VAL A 142 -9.87 -4.48 18.91
CA VAL A 142 -9.72 -3.98 17.53
C VAL A 142 -8.28 -3.57 17.25
N GLN A 143 -7.61 -2.96 18.23
CA GLN A 143 -6.21 -2.55 18.08
C GLN A 143 -5.29 -3.76 17.89
N ALA A 144 -5.49 -4.84 18.63
CA ALA A 144 -4.69 -6.07 18.49
C ALA A 144 -4.96 -6.76 17.15
N ARG A 145 -6.22 -6.77 16.68
CA ARG A 145 -6.61 -7.31 15.37
C ARG A 145 -5.99 -6.52 14.22
N LEU A 146 -6.10 -5.19 14.26
CA LEU A 146 -5.44 -4.29 13.31
C LEU A 146 -3.93 -4.52 13.30
N HIS A 147 -3.30 -4.57 14.48
CA HIS A 147 -1.88 -4.82 14.58
C HIS A 147 -1.48 -6.14 13.92
N ARG A 148 -2.17 -7.25 14.22
CA ARG A 148 -1.89 -8.56 13.64
C ARG A 148 -1.97 -8.55 12.11
N GLN A 149 -3.01 -7.94 11.54
CA GLN A 149 -3.21 -7.96 10.09
C GLN A 149 -2.31 -6.99 9.33
N PHE A 150 -2.09 -5.78 9.87
CA PHE A 150 -1.27 -4.78 9.19
C PHE A 150 0.24 -5.07 9.30
N LEU A 151 0.67 -5.80 10.33
CA LEU A 151 2.06 -6.25 10.49
C LEU A 151 2.49 -7.22 9.37
N GLU A 152 1.55 -7.90 8.70
CA GLU A 152 1.84 -8.76 7.54
C GLU A 152 2.39 -8.00 6.33
N PHE A 153 2.18 -6.67 6.28
CA PHE A 153 2.52 -5.84 5.11
C PHE A 153 3.74 -4.94 5.33
N GLY A 154 4.17 -4.73 6.57
CA GLY A 154 5.29 -3.84 6.89
C GLY A 154 5.43 -3.54 8.37
N ALA A 155 6.46 -2.77 8.71
CA ALA A 155 6.68 -2.35 10.10
C ALA A 155 5.70 -1.23 10.50
N VAL A 156 4.76 -1.57 11.40
CA VAL A 156 3.81 -0.61 11.96
C VAL A 156 4.49 0.21 13.05
N ASP A 157 4.39 1.53 12.95
CA ASP A 157 4.97 2.50 13.89
C ASP A 157 3.97 2.82 15.02
N GLN A 158 2.74 3.17 14.64
CA GLN A 158 1.69 3.54 15.59
C GLN A 158 0.31 3.13 15.10
N ILE A 159 -0.55 2.69 16.02
CA ILE A 159 -1.99 2.49 15.78
C ILE A 159 -2.77 3.35 16.78
N ARG A 160 -3.64 4.22 16.27
CA ARG A 160 -4.55 5.05 17.08
C ARG A 160 -5.99 4.74 16.73
N VAL A 161 -6.75 4.23 17.70
CA VAL A 161 -8.18 3.93 17.54
C VAL A 161 -9.01 5.06 18.15
N LEU A 162 -9.96 5.59 17.39
CA LEU A 162 -10.93 6.59 17.85
C LEU A 162 -12.32 5.95 17.93
N ALA A 163 -12.65 5.40 19.10
CA ALA A 163 -13.93 4.71 19.33
C ALA A 163 -15.17 5.58 19.04
N ALA A 164 -15.11 6.88 19.37
CA ALA A 164 -16.21 7.82 19.12
C ALA A 164 -16.55 8.00 17.63
N ARG A 165 -15.57 7.78 16.74
CA ARG A 165 -15.73 7.92 15.28
C ARG A 165 -15.73 6.59 14.55
N GLN A 166 -15.65 5.48 15.27
CA GLN A 166 -15.53 4.12 14.72
C GLN A 166 -14.45 4.02 13.63
N CYS A 167 -13.30 4.64 13.88
CA CYS A 167 -12.19 4.68 12.93
C CYS A 167 -10.84 4.46 13.63
N ALA A 168 -9.86 4.06 12.85
CA ALA A 168 -8.49 3.88 13.30
C ALA A 168 -7.50 4.53 12.33
N PHE A 169 -6.34 4.89 12.84
CA PHE A 169 -5.21 5.39 12.08
C PHE A 169 -4.05 4.43 12.26
N VAL A 170 -3.49 3.96 11.15
CA VAL A 170 -2.35 3.03 11.15
C VAL A 170 -1.19 3.71 10.43
N SER A 171 -0.11 3.97 11.16
CA SER A 171 1.11 4.58 10.64
C SER A 171 2.18 3.52 10.42
N PHE A 172 2.80 3.54 9.24
CA PHE A 172 3.89 2.65 8.86
C PHE A 172 5.25 3.35 8.94
N ARG A 173 6.31 2.55 8.99
CA ARG A 173 7.68 3.06 8.93
C ARG A 173 8.00 3.63 7.54
N LEU A 174 7.66 2.92 6.47
CA LEU A 174 7.90 3.36 5.09
C LEU A 174 6.59 3.75 4.38
N GLU A 175 6.68 4.75 3.51
CA GLU A 175 5.54 5.17 2.67
C GLU A 175 5.07 4.04 1.74
N ALA A 176 5.99 3.26 1.15
CA ALA A 176 5.57 2.15 0.27
C ALA A 176 4.87 1.03 1.02
N GLU A 177 5.19 0.80 2.30
CA GLU A 177 4.48 -0.20 3.12
C GLU A 177 3.03 0.25 3.31
N ALA A 178 2.80 1.53 3.57
CA ALA A 178 1.45 2.11 3.65
C ALA A 178 0.72 2.02 2.29
N GLU A 179 1.38 2.38 1.18
CA GLU A 179 0.82 2.27 -0.18
C GLU A 179 0.39 0.82 -0.48
N PHE A 180 1.24 -0.15 -0.12
CA PHE A 180 0.98 -1.58 -0.31
C PHE A 180 -0.18 -2.07 0.56
N ALA A 181 -0.11 -1.81 1.87
CA ALA A 181 -1.11 -2.24 2.85
C ALA A 181 -2.50 -1.67 2.51
N ARG A 182 -2.57 -0.43 2.01
CA ARG A 182 -3.82 0.19 1.60
C ARG A 182 -4.51 -0.58 0.48
N GLU A 183 -3.80 -0.93 -0.60
CA GLU A 183 -4.39 -1.67 -1.71
C GLU A 183 -4.74 -3.12 -1.34
N ALA A 184 -3.99 -3.72 -0.42
CA ALA A 184 -4.20 -5.07 0.07
C ALA A 184 -5.42 -5.20 1.01
N MET A 185 -5.64 -4.21 1.87
CA MET A 185 -6.68 -4.25 2.90
C MET A 185 -7.96 -3.47 2.56
N ASP A 186 -7.94 -2.57 1.57
CA ASP A 186 -9.16 -1.88 1.11
C ASP A 186 -10.20 -2.88 0.57
N GLY A 187 -11.41 -2.86 1.13
CA GLY A 187 -12.49 -3.80 0.81
C GLY A 187 -12.33 -5.19 1.42
N GLN A 188 -11.39 -5.39 2.36
CA GLN A 188 -11.25 -6.63 3.13
C GLN A 188 -12.03 -6.60 4.44
N THR A 189 -12.16 -7.75 5.10
CA THR A 189 -12.75 -7.87 6.43
C THR A 189 -11.69 -8.22 7.46
N LEU A 190 -11.84 -7.75 8.70
CA LEU A 190 -10.94 -8.14 9.80
C LEU A 190 -11.27 -9.57 10.26
N ASP A 191 -12.41 -9.77 10.94
CA ASP A 191 -12.80 -11.06 11.54
C ASP A 191 -14.32 -11.30 11.47
N GLY A 192 -15.01 -10.69 10.49
CA GLY A 192 -16.47 -10.76 10.41
C GLY A 192 -17.04 -10.25 9.09
N THR A 193 -18.24 -9.66 9.16
CA THR A 193 -18.96 -9.07 8.03
C THR A 193 -18.50 -7.66 7.68
N ASP A 194 -17.79 -6.99 8.59
CA ASP A 194 -17.48 -5.58 8.43
C ASP A 194 -16.37 -5.38 7.39
N VAL A 195 -16.72 -4.65 6.34
CA VAL A 195 -15.82 -4.36 5.23
C VAL A 195 -15.07 -3.06 5.51
N LEU A 196 -13.75 -3.18 5.57
CA LEU A 196 -12.87 -2.05 5.78
C LEU A 196 -12.83 -1.16 4.54
N THR A 197 -12.81 0.14 4.80
CA THR A 197 -12.50 1.15 3.80
C THR A 197 -11.22 1.86 4.20
N LEU A 198 -10.20 1.80 3.35
CA LEU A 198 -8.92 2.43 3.62
C LEU A 198 -8.75 3.69 2.76
N ARG A 199 -8.29 4.77 3.40
CA ARG A 199 -8.01 6.06 2.75
C ARG A 199 -6.69 6.62 3.26
N TRP A 200 -6.14 7.59 2.54
CA TRP A 200 -5.03 8.37 3.07
C TRP A 200 -5.49 9.20 4.26
N ALA A 201 -4.72 9.20 5.34
CA ALA A 201 -5.04 10.02 6.50
C ALA A 201 -4.76 11.51 6.19
N ASN A 202 -5.68 12.37 6.60
CA ASN A 202 -5.41 13.81 6.65
C ASN A 202 -4.49 14.13 7.83
N GLU A 203 -3.96 15.35 7.84
CA GLU A 203 -3.19 15.86 8.97
C GLU A 203 -4.02 15.81 10.25
N ASP A 204 -3.38 15.39 11.33
CA ASP A 204 -4.02 15.36 12.64
C ASP A 204 -4.32 16.80 13.09
N PRO A 205 -5.57 17.13 13.46
CA PRO A 205 -5.89 18.47 13.95
C PRO A 205 -5.29 18.78 15.33
N ASP A 206 -4.82 17.78 16.09
CA ASP A 206 -4.19 18.02 17.39
C ASP A 206 -2.82 18.71 17.23
N PRO A 207 -2.60 19.91 17.80
CA PRO A 207 -1.33 20.62 17.70
C PRO A 207 -0.14 19.84 18.27
N ARG A 208 -0.36 18.97 19.27
CA ARG A 208 0.70 18.13 19.84
C ARG A 208 1.16 17.07 18.84
N ALA A 209 0.21 16.45 18.14
CA ALA A 209 0.50 15.46 17.11
C ALA A 209 1.20 16.11 15.90
N GLN A 210 0.80 17.33 15.52
CA GLN A 210 1.49 18.10 14.47
C GLN A 210 2.93 18.41 14.83
N GLN A 211 3.20 18.86 16.05
CA GLN A 211 4.56 19.11 16.53
C GLN A 211 5.41 17.83 16.54
N GLN A 212 4.85 16.69 16.95
CA GLN A 212 5.55 15.41 16.93
C GLN A 212 5.86 14.95 15.51
N ALA A 213 4.90 15.06 14.59
CA ALA A 213 5.10 14.75 13.18
C ALA A 213 6.18 15.64 12.55
N GLN A 214 6.14 16.96 12.82
CA GLN A 214 7.14 17.90 12.35
C GLN A 214 8.53 17.55 12.88
N ARG A 215 8.67 17.28 14.19
CA ARG A 215 9.95 16.85 14.78
C ARG A 215 10.49 15.56 14.16
N ALA A 216 9.62 14.60 13.84
CA ALA A 216 10.02 13.37 13.19
C ALA A 216 10.57 13.62 11.76
N VAL A 217 9.89 14.48 10.99
CA VAL A 217 10.36 14.90 9.66
C VAL A 217 11.68 15.66 9.75
N GLU A 218 11.82 16.58 10.71
CA GLU A 218 13.07 17.32 10.94
C GLU A 218 14.23 16.38 11.32
N ALA A 219 13.98 15.40 12.21
CA ALA A 219 14.99 14.40 12.58
C ALA A 219 15.43 13.54 11.38
N GLU A 220 14.48 13.13 10.52
CA GLU A 220 14.77 12.38 9.30
C GLU A 220 15.57 13.23 8.28
N ALA A 221 15.20 14.49 8.12
CA ALA A 221 15.93 15.43 7.26
C ALA A 221 17.38 15.61 7.75
N VAL A 222 17.58 15.82 9.06
CA VAL A 222 18.93 15.91 9.66
C VAL A 222 19.73 14.63 9.47
N ALA A 223 19.12 13.45 9.66
CA ALA A 223 19.78 12.17 9.42
C ALA A 223 20.20 11.99 7.96
N THR A 224 19.38 12.44 7.02
CA THR A 224 19.67 12.41 5.58
C THR A 224 20.82 13.35 5.24
N VAL A 225 20.80 14.59 5.74
CA VAL A 225 21.89 15.57 5.56
C VAL A 225 23.21 15.02 6.10
N LYS A 226 23.20 14.43 7.31
CA LYS A 226 24.40 13.78 7.88
C LYS A 226 24.97 12.69 6.97
N ARG A 227 24.10 11.86 6.38
CA ARG A 227 24.52 10.80 5.44
C ARG A 227 25.12 11.37 4.16
N LEU A 228 24.52 12.43 3.61
CA LEU A 228 25.03 13.10 2.40
C LEU A 228 26.40 13.74 2.67
N LEU A 229 26.56 14.42 3.80
CA LEU A 229 27.85 15.01 4.19
C LEU A 229 28.94 13.95 4.40
N ALA A 230 28.60 12.82 5.02
CA ALA A 230 29.53 11.70 5.19
C ALA A 230 29.98 11.11 3.84
N GLY A 231 29.07 10.98 2.87
CA GLY A 231 29.40 10.48 1.53
C GLY A 231 30.26 11.44 0.70
N VAL A 232 30.25 12.74 0.99
CA VAL A 232 31.11 13.74 0.34
C VAL A 232 32.53 13.75 0.95
N ALA A 233 32.68 13.31 2.20
CA ALA A 233 33.96 13.33 2.92
C ALA A 233 34.91 12.17 2.56
N GLU A 234 34.45 11.10 1.89
CA GLU A 234 35.33 10.02 1.43
C GLU A 234 36.02 10.40 0.11
N PRO A 235 37.37 10.52 0.06
CA PRO A 235 38.07 10.82 -1.17
C PRO A 235 37.98 9.64 -2.15
N PRO A 236 37.97 9.89 -3.48
CA PRO A 236 37.93 8.82 -4.46
C PRO A 236 39.19 7.95 -4.34
N GLN A 237 39.02 6.69 -3.95
CA GLN A 237 40.09 5.69 -3.99
C GLN A 237 40.53 5.51 -5.45
N SER A 238 41.68 6.08 -5.81
CA SER A 238 42.27 5.86 -7.12
C SER A 238 42.63 4.38 -7.24
N LYS A 239 41.89 3.66 -8.10
CA LYS A 239 42.27 2.31 -8.49
C LYS A 239 43.58 2.41 -9.28
N ARG A 240 44.73 2.31 -8.58
CA ARG A 240 46.03 2.03 -9.21
C ARG A 240 45.87 0.73 -9.99
N ARG A 241 45.81 0.84 -11.31
CA ARG A 241 45.95 -0.29 -12.23
C ARG A 241 47.35 -0.87 -11.99
N GLN A 242 47.43 -2.03 -11.37
CA GLN A 242 48.65 -2.83 -11.40
C GLN A 242 48.78 -3.36 -12.83
N ALA A 243 49.84 -2.97 -13.53
CA ALA A 243 50.22 -3.56 -14.80
C ALA A 243 50.79 -4.97 -14.53
N PRO A 244 50.44 -5.98 -15.34
CA PRO A 244 51.12 -7.27 -15.28
C PRO A 244 52.49 -7.15 -15.97
N GLU A 245 53.54 -7.64 -15.31
CA GLU A 245 54.83 -8.01 -15.92
C GLU A 245 54.70 -9.32 -16.72
#